data_AF-A0A3A9Y0D9-F1
#
_entry.id   AF-A0A3A9Y0D9-F1
#
_cell.length_a   1.000
_cell.length_b   1.000
_cell.length_c   1.000
_cell.angle_alpha   90.00
_cell.angle_beta   90.00
_cell.angle_gamma   90.00
#
_symmetry.space_group_name_H-M   'P 1'
#
loop_
_entity.id
_entity.type
_entity.pdbx_description
1 polymer ?
#
loop_
_entity_poly.entity_id
_entity_poly.type
_entity_poly.pdbx_seq_one_letter_code
_entity_poly.pdbx_strand_id
1 'polypeptide(L)'
;MKNTESHFEIHRRFRNGILLLALLMFFLIGVLYFFPNTIGSEDNFVAYTEYQVQIDSLKNEALKKKKEYKLKQFNPNFITDYKGYVLGMTTGELDKLYAYRKKDRWINSVSDFKRVTGVSDSLLAVISPLFKFPDWVQNSKKSKPYNNVRYPIKSFAQKEDLNGVTSKEFQDIIGVPDFIAERIIKCRDRLGGFISDVQLKDVEGLYDNQRKKILSLYTVKEIRRFEKININNASVKELMEVPYFDFETALEIKDFIDAHQGISNFEELGKIEGFSLEKIDRIALYLELN
;
A
#
# COMPACT_ATOMS: atom_id res chain seq x y z
N MET A 1 -70.91 -44.88 -57.70
CA MET A 1 -70.33 -43.52 -57.54
C MET A 1 -70.98 -42.93 -56.30
N LYS A 2 -70.19 -42.60 -55.25
CA LYS A 2 -70.71 -42.01 -54.01
C LYS A 2 -71.07 -40.56 -54.30
N ASN A 3 -72.35 -40.22 -54.21
CA ASN A 3 -72.82 -38.84 -54.25
C ASN A 3 -72.28 -38.12 -53.01
N THR A 4 -71.42 -37.12 -53.23
CA THR A 4 -71.06 -36.16 -52.20
C THR A 4 -72.26 -35.24 -52.00
N GLU A 5 -73.07 -35.54 -50.98
CA GLU A 5 -74.14 -34.66 -50.50
C GLU A 5 -73.50 -33.32 -50.07
N SER A 6 -74.00 -32.21 -50.61
CA SER A 6 -73.55 -30.88 -50.24
C SER A 6 -74.13 -30.51 -48.87
N HIS A 7 -73.29 -30.51 -47.83
CA HIS A 7 -73.64 -30.18 -46.45
C HIS A 7 -74.03 -28.70 -46.20
N PHE A 8 -74.36 -27.94 -47.25
CA PHE A 8 -74.75 -26.54 -47.18
C PHE A 8 -76.15 -26.32 -47.76
N GLU A 9 -77.19 -26.79 -47.06
CA GLU A 9 -78.55 -26.30 -47.28
C GLU A 9 -78.70 -24.90 -46.69
N ILE A 10 -78.17 -23.90 -47.41
CA ILE A 10 -78.24 -22.50 -46.99
C ILE A 10 -79.66 -22.00 -47.24
N HIS A 11 -80.40 -21.74 -46.16
CA HIS A 11 -81.78 -21.24 -46.19
C HIS A 11 -81.90 -19.99 -47.08
N ARG A 12 -82.98 -19.89 -47.88
CA ARG A 12 -83.12 -18.98 -49.03
C ARG A 12 -82.85 -17.50 -48.72
N ARG A 13 -83.08 -17.07 -47.47
CA ARG A 13 -82.76 -15.71 -46.97
C ARG A 13 -81.26 -15.43 -46.80
N PHE A 14 -80.45 -16.43 -46.45
CA PHE A 14 -78.99 -16.30 -46.30
C PHE A 14 -78.26 -16.23 -47.65
N ARG A 15 -78.83 -16.83 -48.71
CA ARG A 15 -78.27 -16.75 -50.08
C ARG A 15 -78.17 -15.30 -50.59
N ASN A 16 -79.19 -14.50 -50.31
CA ASN A 16 -79.19 -13.08 -50.68
C ASN A 16 -78.17 -12.28 -49.85
N GLY A 17 -78.00 -12.63 -48.57
CA GLY A 17 -76.99 -12.00 -47.71
C GLY A 17 -75.55 -12.30 -48.16
N ILE A 18 -75.28 -13.55 -48.56
CA ILE A 18 -73.96 -13.96 -49.08
C ILE A 18 -73.67 -13.26 -50.42
N LEU A 19 -74.65 -13.17 -51.32
CA LEU A 19 -74.51 -12.45 -52.58
C LEU A 19 -74.26 -10.95 -52.35
N LEU A 20 -74.98 -10.34 -51.40
CA LEU A 20 -74.76 -8.93 -51.03
C LEU A 20 -73.36 -8.73 -50.44
N LEU A 21 -72.91 -9.61 -49.54
CA LEU A 21 -71.58 -9.56 -48.96
C LEU A 21 -70.48 -9.75 -50.02
N ALA A 22 -70.68 -10.68 -50.95
CA ALA A 22 -69.74 -10.92 -52.05
C ALA A 22 -69.64 -9.69 -52.98
N LEU A 23 -70.77 -9.06 -53.30
CA LEU A 23 -70.78 -7.80 -54.06
C LEU A 23 -70.12 -6.65 -53.30
N LEU A 24 -70.33 -6.56 -51.98
CA LEU A 24 -69.72 -5.54 -51.13
C LEU A 24 -68.21 -5.74 -51.04
N MET A 25 -67.74 -6.98 -50.91
CA MET A 25 -66.33 -7.34 -50.96
C MET A 25 -65.72 -7.04 -52.32
N PHE A 26 -66.40 -7.37 -53.42
CA PHE A 26 -65.93 -7.10 -54.77
C PHE A 26 -65.85 -5.59 -55.05
N PHE A 27 -66.83 -4.83 -54.58
CA PHE A 27 -66.83 -3.37 -54.65
C PHE A 27 -65.69 -2.78 -53.82
N LEU A 28 -65.47 -3.28 -52.60
CA LEU A 28 -64.39 -2.81 -51.72
C LEU A 28 -63.01 -3.10 -52.32
N ILE A 29 -62.81 -4.28 -52.91
CA ILE A 29 -61.60 -4.63 -53.67
C ILE A 29 -61.45 -3.72 -54.90
N GLY A 30 -62.54 -3.48 -55.63
CA GLY A 30 -62.54 -2.57 -56.78
C GLY A 30 -62.18 -1.13 -56.39
N VAL A 31 -62.70 -0.64 -55.27
CA VAL A 31 -62.34 0.67 -54.72
C VAL A 31 -60.87 0.73 -54.32
N LEU A 32 -60.34 -0.30 -53.66
CA LEU A 32 -58.90 -0.37 -53.32
C LEU A 32 -58.01 -0.45 -54.57
N TYR A 33 -58.49 -1.04 -55.66
CA TYR A 33 -57.74 -1.16 -56.92
C TYR A 33 -57.79 0.12 -57.76
N PHE A 34 -58.95 0.79 -57.87
CA PHE A 34 -59.13 2.01 -58.67
C PHE A 34 -58.77 3.29 -57.92
N PHE A 35 -58.91 3.29 -56.60
CA PHE A 35 -58.39 4.31 -55.71
C PHE A 35 -57.33 3.65 -54.83
N PRO A 36 -56.14 3.32 -55.37
CA PRO A 36 -55.01 3.06 -54.51
C PRO A 36 -54.78 4.37 -53.75
N ASN A 37 -55.34 4.47 -52.55
CA ASN A 37 -54.92 5.50 -51.63
C ASN A 37 -53.40 5.37 -51.61
N THR A 38 -52.72 6.44 -52.02
CA THR A 38 -51.35 6.67 -51.65
C THR A 38 -51.34 6.85 -50.13
N ILE A 39 -51.59 5.79 -49.37
CA ILE A 39 -50.86 5.54 -48.14
C ILE A 39 -49.49 5.03 -48.61
N GLY A 40 -48.80 5.88 -49.37
CA GLY A 40 -47.38 5.99 -49.24
C GLY A 40 -47.18 6.51 -47.83
N SER A 41 -47.18 5.59 -46.86
CA SER A 41 -46.06 5.67 -45.95
C SER A 41 -44.89 5.60 -46.91
N GLU A 42 -44.17 6.69 -47.11
CA GLU A 42 -42.79 6.54 -47.52
C GLU A 42 -42.25 5.49 -46.57
N ASP A 43 -42.13 4.24 -47.02
CA ASP A 43 -41.28 3.27 -46.38
C ASP A 43 -39.92 3.93 -46.52
N ASN A 44 -39.63 4.79 -45.55
CA ASN A 44 -38.46 5.61 -45.48
C ASN A 44 -37.36 4.62 -45.18
N PHE A 45 -36.91 3.94 -46.23
CA PHE A 45 -35.75 3.06 -46.20
C PHE A 45 -34.57 3.84 -45.61
N VAL A 46 -34.55 5.16 -45.84
CA VAL A 46 -33.68 6.15 -45.18
C VAL A 46 -33.84 6.17 -43.66
N ALA A 47 -35.07 6.25 -43.12
CA ALA A 47 -35.30 6.20 -41.67
C ALA A 47 -34.88 4.84 -41.08
N TYR A 48 -35.16 3.73 -41.76
CA TYR A 48 -34.66 2.41 -41.33
C TYR A 48 -33.13 2.35 -41.36
N THR A 49 -32.46 2.94 -42.36
CA THR A 49 -31.00 3.02 -42.39
C THR A 49 -30.44 3.92 -41.28
N GLU A 50 -31.11 5.02 -40.95
CA GLU A 50 -30.72 5.91 -39.86
C GLU A 50 -30.84 5.20 -38.51
N TYR A 51 -31.93 4.47 -38.28
CA TYR A 51 -32.10 3.63 -37.10
C TYR A 51 -31.08 2.49 -37.02
N GLN A 52 -30.73 1.86 -38.15
CA GLN A 52 -29.66 0.84 -38.18
C GLN A 52 -28.30 1.45 -37.84
N VAL A 53 -27.97 2.63 -38.35
CA VAL A 53 -26.74 3.35 -38.01
C VAL A 53 -26.72 3.71 -36.52
N GLN A 54 -27.86 4.15 -35.96
CA GLN A 54 -27.97 4.41 -34.52
C GLN A 54 -27.79 3.13 -33.70
N ILE A 55 -28.44 2.02 -34.08
CA ILE A 55 -28.30 0.72 -33.41
C ILE A 55 -26.86 0.21 -33.49
N ASP A 56 -26.21 0.32 -34.64
CA ASP A 56 -24.83 -0.12 -34.82
C ASP A 56 -23.85 0.79 -34.08
N SER A 57 -24.13 2.10 -34.00
CA SER A 57 -23.40 3.03 -33.13
C SER A 57 -23.53 2.63 -31.66
N LEU A 58 -24.76 2.39 -31.18
CA LEU A 58 -25.04 1.96 -29.81
C LEU A 58 -24.41 0.59 -29.48
N LYS A 59 -24.43 -0.36 -30.41
CA LYS A 59 -23.73 -1.65 -30.28
C LYS A 59 -22.23 -1.43 -30.20
N ASN A 60 -21.66 -0.59 -31.05
CA ASN A 60 -20.24 -0.27 -31.02
C ASN A 60 -19.83 0.45 -29.72
N GLU A 61 -20.66 1.34 -29.20
CA GLU A 61 -20.46 1.96 -27.89
C GLU A 61 -20.57 0.94 -26.75
N ALA A 62 -21.55 0.03 -26.79
CA ALA A 62 -21.68 -1.04 -25.81
C ALA A 62 -20.47 -1.99 -25.84
N LEU A 63 -19.96 -2.31 -27.04
CA LEU A 63 -18.75 -3.11 -27.22
C LEU A 63 -17.49 -2.35 -26.79
N LYS A 64 -17.41 -1.04 -27.04
CA LYS A 64 -16.32 -0.17 -26.53
C LYS A 64 -16.36 -0.11 -25.02
N LYS A 65 -17.50 0.19 -24.41
CA LYS A 65 -17.72 0.18 -22.95
C LYS A 65 -17.36 -1.20 -22.37
N LYS A 66 -17.78 -2.31 -22.98
CA LYS A 66 -17.42 -3.67 -22.55
C LYS A 66 -15.91 -3.95 -22.65
N LYS A 67 -15.23 -3.46 -23.70
CA LYS A 67 -13.76 -3.51 -23.82
C LYS A 67 -13.06 -2.60 -22.81
N GLU A 68 -13.71 -1.53 -22.37
CA GLU A 68 -13.23 -0.59 -21.36
C GLU A 68 -13.38 -1.16 -19.93
N TYR A 69 -14.45 -1.92 -19.68
CA TYR A 69 -14.64 -2.74 -18.47
C TYR A 69 -13.80 -4.02 -18.45
N LYS A 70 -12.60 -4.01 -19.04
CA LYS A 70 -11.61 -5.05 -18.74
C LYS A 70 -11.33 -5.00 -17.24
N LEU A 71 -11.37 -6.16 -16.60
CA LEU A 71 -11.05 -6.30 -15.18
C LEU A 71 -9.66 -5.71 -14.95
N LYS A 72 -9.61 -4.55 -14.27
CA LYS A 72 -8.37 -3.91 -13.88
C LYS A 72 -7.64 -4.81 -12.90
N GLN A 73 -6.31 -4.78 -12.96
CA GLN A 73 -5.47 -5.44 -11.96
C GLN A 73 -5.85 -4.96 -10.55
N PHE A 74 -5.80 -5.86 -9.57
CA PHE A 74 -6.22 -5.57 -8.21
C PHE A 74 -5.43 -6.36 -7.18
N ASN A 75 -5.39 -5.86 -5.94
CA ASN A 75 -4.77 -6.59 -4.84
C ASN A 75 -5.77 -7.63 -4.29
N PRO A 76 -5.42 -8.93 -4.31
CA PRO A 76 -6.31 -10.01 -3.89
C PRO A 76 -6.67 -9.97 -2.40
N ASN A 77 -5.92 -9.23 -1.58
CA ASN A 77 -6.27 -9.04 -0.17
C ASN A 77 -7.55 -8.20 0.01
N PHE A 78 -7.97 -7.42 -0.97
CA PHE A 78 -9.12 -6.51 -0.84
C PHE A 78 -10.28 -6.90 -1.77
N ILE A 79 -10.45 -8.20 -2.03
CA ILE A 79 -11.63 -8.70 -2.75
C ILE A 79 -12.86 -8.49 -1.86
N THR A 80 -13.89 -7.86 -2.41
CA THR A 80 -15.22 -7.72 -1.79
C THR A 80 -16.12 -8.87 -2.22
N ASP A 81 -17.24 -9.10 -1.53
CA ASP A 81 -18.18 -10.18 -1.86
C ASP A 81 -18.67 -10.10 -3.30
N TYR A 82 -19.10 -8.91 -3.71
CA TYR A 82 -19.50 -8.64 -5.10
C TYR A 82 -18.37 -8.98 -6.08
N LYS A 83 -17.14 -8.54 -5.80
CA LYS A 83 -16.01 -8.79 -6.68
C LYS A 83 -15.64 -10.27 -6.73
N GLY A 84 -15.67 -10.96 -5.59
CA GLY A 84 -15.45 -12.39 -5.50
C GLY A 84 -16.48 -13.19 -6.30
N TYR A 85 -17.75 -12.81 -6.19
CA TYR A 85 -18.83 -13.38 -7.00
C TYR A 85 -18.59 -13.18 -8.51
N VAL A 86 -18.26 -11.96 -8.93
CA VAL A 86 -17.94 -11.65 -10.34
C VAL A 86 -16.73 -12.45 -10.85
N LEU A 87 -15.77 -12.73 -9.97
CA LEU A 87 -14.59 -13.54 -10.28
C LEU A 87 -14.89 -15.04 -10.29
N GLY A 88 -16.05 -15.49 -9.80
CA GLY A 88 -16.42 -16.91 -9.71
C GLY A 88 -15.98 -17.60 -8.43
N MET A 89 -15.68 -16.84 -7.37
CA MET A 89 -15.39 -17.40 -6.04
C MET A 89 -16.67 -17.75 -5.28
N THR A 90 -16.60 -18.83 -4.51
CA THR A 90 -17.65 -19.21 -3.56
C THR A 90 -17.59 -18.35 -2.29
N THR A 91 -18.70 -18.28 -1.56
CA THR A 91 -18.76 -17.58 -0.27
C THR A 91 -17.76 -18.16 0.74
N GLY A 92 -17.64 -19.50 0.80
CA GLY A 92 -16.70 -20.15 1.70
C GLY A 92 -15.22 -19.88 1.40
N GLU A 93 -14.85 -19.65 0.12
CA GLU A 93 -13.49 -19.23 -0.24
C GLU A 93 -13.20 -17.78 0.18
N LEU A 94 -14.21 -16.90 0.10
CA LEU A 94 -14.12 -15.51 0.57
C LEU A 94 -14.07 -15.43 2.10
N ASP A 95 -14.85 -16.26 2.81
CA ASP A 95 -14.84 -16.29 4.27
C ASP A 95 -13.47 -16.67 4.83
N LYS A 96 -12.78 -17.63 4.18
CA LYS A 96 -11.40 -17.99 4.53
C LYS A 96 -10.43 -16.82 4.30
N LEU A 97 -10.58 -16.09 3.21
CA LEU A 97 -9.80 -14.88 2.93
C LEU A 97 -9.99 -13.83 4.04
N TYR A 98 -11.24 -13.57 4.43
CA TYR A 98 -11.55 -12.61 5.49
C TYR A 98 -11.05 -13.06 6.85
N ALA A 99 -11.20 -14.33 7.20
CA ALA A 99 -10.68 -14.90 8.44
C ALA A 99 -9.15 -14.82 8.52
N TYR A 100 -8.45 -14.95 7.38
CA TYR A 100 -7.00 -14.80 7.32
C TYR A 100 -6.58 -13.34 7.58
N ARG A 101 -7.28 -12.38 6.96
CA ARG A 101 -7.06 -10.94 7.17
C ARG A 101 -7.39 -10.48 8.58
N LYS A 102 -8.44 -11.02 9.21
CA LYS A 102 -8.84 -10.71 10.59
C LYS A 102 -7.77 -11.09 11.62
N LYS A 103 -6.82 -11.95 11.25
CA LYS A 103 -5.67 -12.35 12.08
C LYS A 103 -4.40 -11.53 11.76
N ASP A 104 -4.55 -10.37 11.12
CA ASP A 104 -3.47 -9.51 10.63
C ASP A 104 -2.47 -10.20 9.71
N ARG A 105 -2.95 -11.20 8.95
CA ARG A 105 -2.14 -11.91 7.95
C ARG A 105 -2.55 -11.52 6.54
N TRP A 106 -1.54 -11.39 5.69
CA TRP A 106 -1.68 -10.88 4.32
C TRP A 106 -1.18 -11.89 3.30
N ILE A 107 -1.89 -11.98 2.19
CA ILE A 107 -1.55 -12.85 1.06
C ILE A 107 -0.49 -12.16 0.21
N ASN A 108 0.65 -12.84 0.08
CA ASN A 108 1.83 -12.28 -0.58
C ASN A 108 2.18 -12.98 -1.90
N SER A 109 1.40 -13.97 -2.34
CA SER A 109 1.63 -14.64 -3.61
C SER A 109 0.39 -15.36 -4.13
N VAL A 110 0.42 -15.75 -5.40
CA VAL A 110 -0.63 -16.56 -6.04
C VAL A 110 -0.78 -17.93 -5.35
N SER A 111 0.33 -18.56 -4.97
CA SER A 111 0.32 -19.85 -4.26
C SER A 111 -0.25 -19.71 -2.84
N ASP A 112 0.08 -18.62 -2.16
CA ASP A 112 -0.49 -18.28 -0.86
C ASP A 112 -1.99 -18.02 -0.96
N PHE A 113 -2.44 -17.34 -2.02
CA PHE A 113 -3.86 -17.15 -2.30
C PHE A 113 -4.60 -18.47 -2.41
N LYS A 114 -4.08 -19.41 -3.22
CA LYS A 114 -4.65 -20.77 -3.35
C LYS A 114 -4.72 -21.49 -2.02
N ARG A 115 -3.65 -21.46 -1.24
CA ARG A 115 -3.55 -22.14 0.05
C ARG A 115 -4.56 -21.61 1.06
N VAL A 116 -4.75 -20.30 1.11
CA VAL A 116 -5.65 -19.64 2.07
C VAL A 116 -7.11 -19.83 1.68
N THR A 117 -7.46 -19.51 0.44
CA THR A 117 -8.87 -19.52 -0.01
C THR A 117 -9.34 -20.93 -0.38
N GLY A 118 -8.45 -21.78 -0.87
CA GLY A 118 -8.77 -23.11 -1.38
C GLY A 118 -9.38 -23.10 -2.78
N VAL A 119 -9.25 -21.99 -3.52
CA VAL A 119 -9.78 -21.88 -4.90
C VAL A 119 -9.22 -22.96 -5.82
N SER A 120 -10.07 -23.41 -6.76
CA SER A 120 -9.68 -24.40 -7.76
C SER A 120 -8.55 -23.90 -8.66
N ASP A 121 -7.73 -24.82 -9.17
CA ASP A 121 -6.64 -24.49 -10.09
C ASP A 121 -7.12 -23.83 -11.38
N SER A 122 -8.28 -24.28 -11.89
CA SER A 122 -8.90 -23.69 -13.08
C SER A 122 -9.27 -22.23 -12.85
N LEU A 123 -9.94 -21.93 -11.73
CA LEU A 123 -10.31 -20.57 -11.38
C LEU A 123 -9.07 -19.69 -11.14
N LEU A 124 -8.09 -20.20 -10.40
CA LEU A 124 -6.85 -19.50 -10.09
C LEU A 124 -6.08 -19.10 -11.36
N ALA A 125 -6.04 -19.98 -12.37
CA ALA A 125 -5.40 -19.70 -13.66
C ALA A 125 -6.05 -18.51 -14.38
N VAL A 126 -7.36 -18.30 -14.21
CA VAL A 126 -8.10 -17.19 -14.84
C VAL A 126 -7.90 -15.88 -14.08
N ILE A 127 -7.92 -15.91 -12.74
CA ILE A 127 -7.92 -14.69 -11.92
C ILE A 127 -6.51 -14.21 -11.55
N SER A 128 -5.54 -15.12 -11.45
CA SER A 128 -4.17 -14.77 -11.00
C SER A 128 -3.44 -13.77 -11.91
N PRO A 129 -3.62 -13.73 -13.25
CA PRO A 129 -3.02 -12.69 -14.09
C PRO A 129 -3.49 -11.26 -13.75
N LEU A 130 -4.61 -11.13 -13.04
CA LEU A 130 -5.16 -9.86 -12.59
C LEU A 130 -4.64 -9.44 -11.21
N PHE A 131 -3.90 -10.30 -10.50
CA PHE A 131 -3.39 -9.99 -9.18
C PHE A 131 -2.23 -9.00 -9.25
N LYS A 132 -2.33 -7.92 -8.48
CA LYS A 132 -1.28 -6.93 -8.27
C LYS A 132 -0.95 -6.84 -6.79
N PHE A 133 0.18 -7.43 -6.43
CA PHE A 133 0.74 -7.34 -5.09
C PHE A 133 1.55 -6.04 -4.93
N PRO A 134 1.67 -5.51 -3.71
CA PRO A 134 2.53 -4.35 -3.43
C PRO A 134 3.98 -4.56 -3.86
N ASP A 135 4.68 -3.47 -4.18
CA ASP A 135 6.07 -3.51 -4.66
C ASP A 135 7.02 -4.14 -3.64
N TRP A 136 6.80 -3.94 -2.34
CA TRP A 136 7.62 -4.57 -1.30
C TRP A 136 7.54 -6.10 -1.30
N VAL A 137 6.41 -6.68 -1.74
CA VAL A 137 6.26 -8.14 -1.91
C VAL A 137 7.06 -8.63 -3.11
N GLN A 138 6.96 -7.93 -4.24
CA GLN A 138 7.65 -8.29 -5.48
C GLN A 138 9.17 -8.07 -5.38
N ASN A 139 9.58 -6.99 -4.70
CA ASN A 139 10.97 -6.65 -4.46
C ASN A 139 11.60 -7.51 -3.37
N SER A 140 10.85 -8.13 -2.45
CA SER A 140 11.41 -9.09 -1.48
C SER A 140 12.04 -10.33 -2.13
N LYS A 141 11.60 -10.70 -3.34
CA LYS A 141 12.18 -11.82 -4.13
C LYS A 141 13.33 -11.38 -5.04
N LYS A 142 13.41 -10.07 -5.33
CA LYS A 142 14.46 -9.44 -6.13
C LYS A 142 15.48 -8.67 -5.29
N SER A 143 15.30 -8.57 -3.98
CA SER A 143 16.39 -8.21 -3.10
C SER A 143 17.40 -9.34 -3.25
N LYS A 144 18.43 -9.09 -4.08
CA LYS A 144 19.75 -9.69 -3.88
C LYS A 144 19.91 -9.76 -2.37
N PRO A 145 20.30 -10.92 -1.77
CA PRO A 145 20.61 -10.93 -0.35
C PRO A 145 21.47 -9.70 -0.15
N TYR A 146 21.04 -8.77 0.71
CA TYR A 146 21.85 -7.62 1.04
C TYR A 146 23.18 -8.24 1.33
N ASN A 147 24.17 -8.06 0.43
CA ASN A 147 25.45 -8.71 0.59
C ASN A 147 25.80 -8.33 2.02
N ASN A 148 25.91 -9.31 2.91
CA ASN A 148 26.57 -9.09 4.18
C ASN A 148 27.95 -8.68 3.70
N VAL A 149 28.14 -7.38 3.48
CA VAL A 149 29.43 -6.81 3.18
C VAL A 149 30.18 -7.18 4.43
N ARG A 150 30.96 -8.26 4.33
CA ARG A 150 31.91 -8.67 5.34
C ARG A 150 32.99 -7.61 5.26
N TYR A 151 32.70 -6.43 5.78
CA TYR A 151 33.75 -5.50 6.13
C TYR A 151 34.66 -6.25 7.11
N PRO A 152 36.00 -6.17 6.91
CA PRO A 152 36.93 -6.84 7.80
C PRO A 152 36.70 -6.31 9.21
N ILE A 153 36.26 -7.19 10.12
CA ILE A 153 36.09 -6.83 11.52
C ILE A 153 37.49 -6.74 12.10
N LYS A 154 38.01 -5.52 12.21
CA LYS A 154 39.29 -5.26 12.86
C LYS A 154 39.13 -5.51 14.36
N SER A 155 40.13 -6.13 14.98
CA SER A 155 40.25 -6.17 16.44
C SER A 155 40.43 -4.75 17.00
N PHE A 156 40.16 -4.53 18.30
CA PHE A 156 40.32 -3.22 18.93
C PHE A 156 41.69 -2.57 18.65
N ALA A 157 42.77 -3.37 18.73
CA ALA A 157 44.12 -2.89 18.45
C ALA A 157 44.29 -2.38 17.00
N GLN A 158 43.66 -3.06 16.04
CA GLN A 158 43.74 -2.74 14.61
C GLN A 158 42.83 -1.59 14.19
N LYS A 159 41.75 -1.31 14.94
CA LYS A 159 40.85 -0.19 14.63
C LYS A 159 41.58 1.14 14.75
N GLU A 160 41.21 2.11 13.94
CA GLU A 160 41.70 3.48 14.07
C GLU A 160 40.82 4.27 15.04
N ASP A 161 41.33 5.39 15.56
CA ASP A 161 40.57 6.21 16.50
C ASP A 161 39.43 6.94 15.80
N LEU A 162 38.21 6.78 16.31
CA LEU A 162 37.00 7.40 15.76
C LEU A 162 37.07 8.94 15.79
N ASN A 163 37.74 9.51 16.80
CA ASN A 163 37.86 10.96 16.92
C ASN A 163 38.76 11.58 15.85
N GLY A 164 39.71 10.83 15.30
CA GLY A 164 40.63 11.28 14.26
C GLY A 164 40.09 11.19 12.83
N VAL A 165 38.93 10.56 12.61
CA VAL A 165 38.41 10.29 11.26
C VAL A 165 37.94 11.57 10.58
N THR A 166 38.33 11.75 9.32
CA THR A 166 37.93 12.90 8.49
C THR A 166 36.62 12.64 7.74
N SER A 167 35.92 13.71 7.34
CA SER A 167 34.70 13.60 6.50
C SER A 167 34.97 12.80 5.22
N LYS A 168 36.14 13.01 4.60
CA LYS A 168 36.53 12.32 3.37
C LYS A 168 36.69 10.81 3.60
N GLU A 169 37.28 10.38 4.71
CA GLU A 169 37.40 8.95 5.04
C GLU A 169 36.04 8.30 5.30
N PHE A 170 35.12 9.00 5.97
CA PHE A 170 33.75 8.53 6.10
C PHE A 170 33.08 8.32 4.73
N GLN A 171 33.30 9.22 3.78
CA GLN A 171 32.76 9.09 2.42
C GLN A 171 33.44 7.96 1.64
N ASP A 172 34.75 7.98 1.53
CA ASP A 172 35.52 7.11 0.63
C ASP A 172 35.57 5.65 1.14
N ILE A 173 35.71 5.45 2.46
CA ILE A 173 35.90 4.12 3.07
C ILE A 173 34.55 3.53 3.51
N ILE A 174 33.75 4.34 4.21
CA ILE A 174 32.46 3.88 4.76
C ILE A 174 31.34 3.99 3.73
N GLY A 175 31.44 4.91 2.78
CA GLY A 175 30.37 5.14 1.80
C GLY A 175 29.16 5.81 2.43
N VAL A 176 29.36 6.64 3.46
CA VAL A 176 28.27 7.51 3.93
C VAL A 176 28.16 8.71 2.99
N PRO A 177 26.94 9.23 2.74
CA PRO A 177 26.78 10.46 1.99
C PRO A 177 27.49 11.64 2.68
N ASP A 178 27.94 12.61 1.90
CA ASP A 178 28.64 13.82 2.37
C ASP A 178 27.90 14.53 3.52
N PHE A 179 26.59 14.76 3.38
CA PHE A 179 25.78 15.39 4.42
C PHE A 179 25.72 14.58 5.73
N ILE A 180 25.84 13.25 5.69
CA ILE A 180 25.92 12.42 6.90
C ILE A 180 27.33 12.51 7.49
N ALA A 181 28.37 12.47 6.67
CA ALA A 181 29.75 12.64 7.13
C ALA A 181 29.91 13.98 7.88
N GLU A 182 29.38 15.07 7.33
CA GLU A 182 29.35 16.37 8.01
C GLU A 182 28.60 16.32 9.36
N ARG A 183 27.47 15.62 9.44
CA ARG A 183 26.73 15.46 10.70
C ARG A 183 27.52 14.70 11.75
N ILE A 184 28.27 13.66 11.35
CA ILE A 184 29.17 12.93 12.26
C ILE A 184 30.22 13.88 12.84
N ILE A 185 30.87 14.68 11.97
CA ILE A 185 31.89 15.65 12.38
C ILE A 185 31.29 16.73 13.30
N LYS A 186 30.16 17.33 12.92
CA LYS A 186 29.45 18.32 13.77
C LYS A 186 29.06 17.74 15.12
N CYS A 187 28.61 16.47 15.15
CA CYS A 187 28.27 15.80 16.40
C CYS A 187 29.51 15.59 17.28
N ARG A 188 30.62 15.11 16.70
CA ARG A 188 31.90 14.96 17.40
C ARG A 188 32.36 16.29 18.00
N ASP A 189 32.36 17.34 17.20
CA ASP A 189 32.89 18.64 17.60
C ASP A 189 32.02 19.30 18.68
N ARG A 190 30.67 19.17 18.57
CA ARG A 190 29.73 19.62 19.61
C ARG A 190 29.95 18.95 20.97
N LEU A 191 30.35 17.67 20.96
CA LEU A 191 30.61 16.89 22.17
C LEU A 191 32.04 17.10 22.70
N GLY A 192 32.89 17.84 21.99
CA GLY A 192 34.32 17.99 22.30
C GLY A 192 35.15 16.73 22.03
N GLY A 193 34.63 15.81 21.20
CA GLY A 193 35.13 14.46 20.98
C GLY A 193 34.15 13.39 21.47
N PHE A 194 34.08 12.25 20.78
CA PHE A 194 33.37 11.08 21.27
C PHE A 194 34.16 10.43 22.42
N ILE A 195 33.46 10.06 23.48
CA ILE A 195 33.96 9.29 24.63
C ILE A 195 33.64 7.81 24.45
N SER A 196 32.55 7.50 23.75
CA SER A 196 32.14 6.13 23.48
C SER A 196 31.49 5.99 22.11
N ASP A 197 31.69 4.83 21.50
CA ASP A 197 31.11 4.42 20.21
C ASP A 197 29.58 4.58 20.16
N VAL A 198 28.91 4.49 21.32
CA VAL A 198 27.46 4.63 21.45
C VAL A 198 26.95 6.03 21.04
N GLN A 199 27.81 7.05 21.10
CA GLN A 199 27.46 8.43 20.73
C GLN A 199 27.25 8.61 19.22
N LEU A 200 27.63 7.65 18.39
CA LEU A 200 27.22 7.62 16.98
C LEU A 200 25.70 7.50 16.80
N LYS A 201 24.95 7.10 17.85
CA LYS A 201 23.48 7.10 17.82
C LYS A 201 22.88 8.51 17.78
N ASP A 202 23.63 9.55 18.18
CA ASP A 202 23.16 10.94 18.12
C ASP A 202 23.21 11.53 16.71
N VAL A 203 23.85 10.84 15.76
CA VAL A 203 23.96 11.32 14.39
C VAL A 203 22.68 11.03 13.63
N GLU A 204 21.89 12.06 13.39
CA GLU A 204 20.63 11.96 12.67
C GLU A 204 20.85 11.50 11.20
N GLY A 205 20.12 10.47 10.79
CA GLY A 205 20.23 9.89 9.45
C GLY A 205 21.38 8.90 9.28
N LEU A 206 22.14 8.61 10.35
CA LEU A 206 23.10 7.51 10.35
C LEU A 206 22.37 6.20 10.67
N TYR A 207 22.31 5.29 9.70
CA TYR A 207 21.62 4.01 9.86
C TYR A 207 22.49 2.97 10.56
N ASP A 208 21.85 1.93 11.14
CA ASP A 208 22.56 0.87 11.88
C ASP A 208 23.62 0.14 11.08
N ASN A 209 23.38 -0.10 9.79
CA ASN A 209 24.36 -0.73 8.90
C ASN A 209 25.62 0.13 8.71
N GLN A 210 25.46 1.46 8.60
CA GLN A 210 26.56 2.40 8.50
C GLN A 210 27.31 2.49 9.83
N ARG A 211 26.61 2.58 10.97
CA ARG A 211 27.23 2.49 12.30
C ARG A 211 28.06 1.22 12.45
N LYS A 212 27.49 0.04 12.15
CA LYS A 212 28.21 -1.24 12.24
C LYS A 212 29.45 -1.27 11.35
N LYS A 213 29.36 -0.67 10.15
CA LYS A 213 30.52 -0.55 9.25
C LYS A 213 31.59 0.39 9.84
N ILE A 214 31.22 1.55 10.37
CA ILE A 214 32.14 2.45 11.08
C ILE A 214 32.82 1.69 12.22
N LEU A 215 32.03 1.07 13.10
CA LEU A 215 32.52 0.33 14.26
C LEU A 215 33.31 -0.94 13.93
N SER A 216 33.29 -1.40 12.67
CA SER A 216 34.17 -2.49 12.22
C SER A 216 35.60 -2.03 11.93
N LEU A 217 35.80 -0.73 11.67
CA LEU A 217 37.08 -0.13 11.26
C LEU A 217 37.63 0.87 12.28
N TYR A 218 36.74 1.53 13.01
CA TYR A 218 37.04 2.61 13.95
C TYR A 218 36.42 2.34 15.31
N THR A 219 37.02 2.90 16.36
CA THR A 219 36.49 2.90 17.73
C THR A 219 37.09 4.06 18.49
N VAL A 220 36.44 4.56 19.52
CA VAL A 220 37.03 5.58 20.39
C VAL A 220 38.24 4.97 21.12
N LYS A 221 39.45 5.44 20.79
CA LYS A 221 40.70 5.01 21.44
C LYS A 221 41.19 6.03 22.44
N GLU A 222 41.19 7.30 22.05
CA GLU A 222 41.65 8.39 22.89
C GLU A 222 40.46 9.14 23.45
N ILE A 223 40.23 8.94 24.76
CA ILE A 223 39.25 9.71 25.50
C ILE A 223 39.98 10.93 26.05
N ARG A 224 39.52 12.13 25.67
CA ARG A 224 39.99 13.36 26.28
C ARG A 224 39.66 13.29 27.78
N ARG A 225 40.65 13.51 28.65
CA ARG A 225 40.38 13.49 30.10
C ARG A 225 39.36 14.58 30.44
N PHE A 226 38.25 14.16 31.03
CA PHE A 226 37.24 15.03 31.62
C PHE A 226 36.81 14.42 32.95
N GLU A 227 36.35 15.27 33.86
CA GLU A 227 35.81 14.84 35.15
C GLU A 227 34.31 14.64 35.00
N LYS A 228 33.83 13.51 35.52
CA LYS A 228 32.39 13.24 35.56
C LYS A 228 31.73 14.15 36.58
N ILE A 229 30.51 14.54 36.30
CA ILE A 229 29.73 15.40 37.17
C ILE A 229 28.87 14.52 38.08
N ASN A 230 29.01 14.73 39.38
CA ASN A 230 28.18 14.07 40.36
C ASN A 230 26.77 14.65 40.35
N ILE A 231 25.81 13.91 39.81
CA ILE A 231 24.48 14.47 39.57
C ILE A 231 23.78 14.91 40.86
N ASN A 232 23.97 14.20 41.98
CA ASN A 232 23.32 14.48 43.25
C ASN A 232 23.86 15.75 43.94
N ASN A 233 25.11 16.10 43.68
CA ASN A 233 25.79 17.23 44.33
C ASN A 233 26.02 18.44 43.39
N ALA A 234 25.79 18.27 42.09
CA ALA A 234 26.03 19.31 41.11
C ALA A 234 25.05 20.50 41.25
N SER A 235 25.59 21.70 41.06
CA SER A 235 24.80 22.90 40.84
C SER A 235 24.14 22.89 39.46
N VAL A 236 23.08 23.67 39.28
CA VAL A 236 22.43 23.85 37.96
C VAL A 236 23.45 24.29 36.90
N LYS A 237 24.40 25.15 37.27
CA LYS A 237 25.47 25.60 36.37
C LYS A 237 26.37 24.45 35.93
N GLU A 238 26.76 23.56 36.84
CA GLU A 238 27.59 22.40 36.50
C GLU A 238 26.80 21.40 35.64
N LEU A 239 25.51 21.18 35.94
CA LEU A 239 24.65 20.31 35.13
C LEU A 239 24.51 20.83 33.69
N MET A 240 24.46 22.14 33.47
CA MET A 240 24.44 22.72 32.12
C MET A 240 25.71 22.47 31.30
N GLU A 241 26.84 22.16 31.92
CA GLU A 241 28.08 21.78 31.21
C GLU A 241 28.00 20.33 30.68
N VAL A 242 27.07 19.53 31.20
CA VAL A 242 26.83 18.16 30.71
C VAL A 242 26.18 18.25 29.33
N PRO A 243 26.75 17.61 28.29
CA PRO A 243 26.08 17.52 27.02
C PRO A 243 24.66 16.96 27.21
N TYR A 244 23.73 17.34 26.34
CA TYR A 244 22.30 16.96 26.40
C TYR A 244 21.46 17.70 27.43
N PHE A 245 22.03 18.41 28.40
CA PHE A 245 21.25 19.22 29.35
C PHE A 245 21.16 20.67 28.89
N ASP A 246 19.94 21.20 28.87
CA ASP A 246 19.68 22.62 28.80
C ASP A 246 19.33 23.16 30.19
N PHE A 247 19.07 24.47 30.28
CA PHE A 247 18.76 25.12 31.55
C PHE A 247 17.51 24.55 32.22
N GLU A 248 16.45 24.27 31.43
CA GLU A 248 15.19 23.74 31.93
C GLU A 248 15.39 22.33 32.49
N THR A 249 16.02 21.45 31.71
CA THR A 249 16.36 20.08 32.15
C THR A 249 17.23 20.10 33.40
N ALA A 250 18.25 20.97 33.47
CA ALA A 250 19.12 21.07 34.63
C ALA A 250 18.39 21.54 35.89
N LEU A 251 17.42 22.45 35.74
CA LEU A 251 16.57 22.91 36.84
C LEU A 251 15.65 21.80 37.34
N GLU A 252 14.97 21.11 36.42
CA GLU A 252 14.08 20.00 36.75
C GLU A 252 14.80 18.83 37.42
N ILE A 253 16.02 18.51 36.97
CA ILE A 253 16.88 17.52 37.63
C ILE A 253 17.16 17.94 39.07
N LYS A 254 17.48 19.21 39.29
CA LYS A 254 17.78 19.72 40.64
C LYS A 254 16.55 19.66 41.55
N ASP A 255 15.40 20.09 41.05
CA ASP A 255 14.12 20.01 41.78
C ASP A 255 13.74 18.56 42.10
N PHE A 256 13.96 17.63 41.16
CA PHE A 256 13.73 16.21 41.35
C PHE A 256 14.61 15.63 42.47
N ILE A 257 15.90 15.96 42.47
CA ILE A 257 16.86 15.53 43.50
C ILE A 257 16.44 16.05 44.87
N ASP A 258 16.09 17.33 44.97
CA ASP A 258 15.71 17.97 46.23
C ASP A 258 14.40 17.37 46.79
N ALA A 259 13.46 16.96 45.91
CA ALA A 259 12.22 16.31 46.29
C ALA A 259 12.39 14.83 46.72
N HIS A 260 13.37 14.10 46.15
CA HIS A 260 13.54 12.65 46.34
C HIS A 260 14.78 12.26 47.16
N GLN A 261 15.51 13.24 47.71
CA GLN A 261 16.76 13.05 48.45
C GLN A 261 17.87 12.40 47.59
N GLY A 262 17.91 12.76 46.31
CA GLY A 262 18.88 12.23 45.35
C GLY A 262 18.32 11.17 44.40
N ILE A 263 19.23 10.70 43.54
CA ILE A 263 18.99 9.70 42.51
C ILE A 263 19.88 8.51 42.78
N SER A 264 19.31 7.30 42.75
CA SER A 264 20.05 6.04 42.99
C SER A 264 20.51 5.36 41.70
N ASN A 265 19.89 5.67 40.57
CA ASN A 265 20.24 5.15 39.24
C ASN A 265 19.80 6.12 38.15
N PHE A 266 20.48 6.11 37.00
CA PHE A 266 20.21 7.08 35.94
C PHE A 266 18.83 6.88 35.29
N GLU A 267 18.23 5.69 35.37
CA GLU A 267 16.89 5.42 34.85
C GLU A 267 15.80 6.25 35.58
N GLU A 268 16.06 6.70 36.81
CA GLU A 268 15.13 7.59 37.52
C GLU A 268 14.99 8.96 36.88
N LEU A 269 15.95 9.40 36.04
CA LEU A 269 15.81 10.63 35.26
C LEU A 269 14.60 10.58 34.32
N GLY A 270 14.20 9.39 33.88
CA GLY A 270 12.97 9.23 33.09
C GLY A 270 11.67 9.51 33.85
N LYS A 271 11.72 9.74 35.16
CA LYS A 271 10.56 10.18 35.96
C LYS A 271 10.34 11.70 35.88
N ILE A 272 11.34 12.45 35.41
CA ILE A 272 11.25 13.90 35.20
C ILE A 272 10.42 14.14 33.94
N GLU A 273 9.44 15.04 34.03
CA GLU A 273 8.57 15.36 32.90
C GLU A 273 9.40 15.88 31.72
N GLY A 274 9.15 15.38 30.51
CA GLY A 274 9.92 15.79 29.31
C GLY A 274 11.30 15.12 29.14
N PHE A 275 11.82 14.40 30.14
CA PHE A 275 13.11 13.73 30.03
C PHE A 275 13.03 12.42 29.22
N SER A 276 13.78 12.33 28.12
CA SER A 276 13.80 11.13 27.27
C SER A 276 14.88 10.13 27.69
N LEU A 277 14.44 8.92 28.05
CA LEU A 277 15.34 7.79 28.33
C LEU A 277 16.14 7.30 27.11
N GLU A 278 15.77 7.69 25.89
CA GLU A 278 16.49 7.27 24.67
C GLU A 278 17.97 7.69 24.65
N LYS A 279 18.32 8.72 25.45
CA LYS A 279 19.69 9.26 25.53
C LYS A 279 20.43 8.86 26.79
N ILE A 280 19.81 8.06 27.67
CA ILE A 280 20.37 7.80 29.00
C ILE A 280 21.75 7.12 28.95
N ASP A 281 21.94 6.21 27.99
CA ASP A 281 23.21 5.50 27.76
C ASP A 281 24.37 6.44 27.41
N ARG A 282 24.06 7.61 26.84
CA ARG A 282 25.03 8.64 26.44
C ARG A 282 25.22 9.70 27.51
N ILE A 283 24.15 10.10 28.18
CA ILE A 283 24.17 11.04 29.30
C ILE A 283 25.00 10.46 30.46
N ALA A 284 24.81 9.17 30.76
CA ALA A 284 25.56 8.44 31.79
C ALA A 284 27.09 8.42 31.59
N LEU A 285 27.58 8.71 30.37
CA LEU A 285 29.02 8.84 30.12
C LEU A 285 29.64 10.03 30.85
N TYR A 286 28.85 11.08 31.08
CA TYR A 286 29.28 12.35 31.66
C TYR A 286 29.00 12.47 33.15
N LEU A 287 28.21 11.54 33.70
CA LEU A 287 27.73 11.59 35.07
C LEU A 287 28.32 10.48 35.92
N GLU A 288 28.28 10.71 37.23
CA GLU A 288 28.51 9.73 38.27
C GLU A 288 27.46 9.84 39.38
N LEU A 289 27.27 8.73 40.08
CA LEU A 289 26.46 8.62 41.29
C LEU A 289 27.41 8.43 42.46
N ASN A 290 27.13 9.07 43.60
CA ASN A 290 27.82 8.79 44.87
C ASN A 290 27.40 7.45 45.45
#